data_AF-Q19GM6-F1
#
_entry.id   AF-Q19GM6-F1
#
_cell.length_a   1.000
_cell.length_b   1.000
_cell.length_c   1.000
_cell.angle_alpha   90.00
_cell.angle_beta   90.00
_cell.angle_gamma   90.00
#
_symmetry.space_group_name_H-M   'P 1'
#
loop_
_entity.id
_entity.type
_entity.pdbx_description
1 polymer ?
#
loop_
_entity_poly.entity_id
_entity_poly.type
_entity_poly.pdbx_seq_one_letter_code
_entity_poly.pdbx_strand_id
1 'polypeptide(L)'
;LKKLNLEGSYNLKELPDLSNATNLEMLDLSVCLALAELPSSIKNLHKLDVIYMDLCESLHMIPTNINLASLETMYMTGCPQLKTFPAFSTKIKRLYLVRTGVEEVPASITHCSRLLKIDLSSSRNLKSITHLPSSLQTLDLSSTDIEMIADSCIKDLQRLDHLRLCRCRKLKSLPELPASL
;
A
#
# COMPACT_ATOMS: atom_id res chain seq x y z
N LEU A 1 12.37 9.01 20.96
CA LEU A 1 11.36 7.93 20.89
C LEU A 1 11.67 7.05 19.69
N LYS A 2 11.61 5.71 19.83
CA LYS A 2 11.81 4.77 18.71
C LYS A 2 10.51 4.13 18.21
N LYS A 3 9.55 3.91 19.11
CA LYS A 3 8.26 3.31 18.79
C LYS A 3 7.16 4.20 19.34
N LEU A 4 6.15 4.48 18.53
CA LEU A 4 4.95 5.19 18.95
C LEU A 4 3.78 4.29 18.63
N ASN A 5 3.10 3.80 19.67
CA ASN A 5 1.91 2.98 19.53
C ASN A 5 0.70 3.81 20.00
N LEU A 6 -0.24 4.02 19.07
CA LEU A 6 -1.52 4.69 19.28
C LEU A 6 -2.69 3.76 18.91
N GLU A 7 -2.44 2.46 18.81
CA GLU A 7 -3.43 1.44 18.49
C GLU A 7 -4.68 1.59 19.36
N GLY A 8 -5.85 1.53 18.74
CA GLY A 8 -7.13 1.60 19.45
C GLY A 8 -7.48 3.00 19.97
N SER A 9 -6.77 4.05 19.56
CA SER A 9 -7.15 5.44 19.85
C SER A 9 -8.35 5.85 19.01
N TYR A 10 -9.52 5.28 19.29
CA TYR A 10 -10.73 5.36 18.45
C TYR A 10 -11.17 6.80 18.13
N ASN A 11 -10.92 7.74 19.05
CA ASN A 11 -11.30 9.15 18.94
C ASN A 11 -10.18 10.06 18.40
N LEU A 12 -8.99 9.52 18.07
CA LEU A 12 -7.88 10.30 17.55
C LEU A 12 -8.20 10.76 16.14
N LYS A 13 -8.45 12.07 15.97
CA LYS A 13 -8.80 12.66 14.67
C LYS A 13 -7.60 13.06 13.84
N GLU A 14 -6.54 13.49 14.50
CA GLU A 14 -5.32 14.01 13.89
C GLU A 14 -4.10 13.65 14.74
N LEU A 15 -2.95 13.53 14.09
CA LEU A 15 -1.67 13.42 14.78
C LEU A 15 -1.06 14.81 14.96
N PRO A 16 -0.30 15.04 16.05
CA PRO A 16 0.47 16.27 16.20
C PRO A 16 1.59 16.32 15.16
N ASP A 17 2.30 17.45 15.11
CA ASP A 17 3.52 17.55 14.33
C ASP A 17 4.58 16.54 14.83
N LEU A 18 4.98 15.61 13.95
CA LEU A 18 5.98 14.58 14.25
C LEU A 18 7.41 14.98 13.82
N SER A 19 7.66 16.23 13.42
CA SER A 19 8.97 16.68 12.91
C SER A 19 10.14 16.41 13.85
N ASN A 20 9.91 16.40 15.17
CA ASN A 20 10.94 16.15 16.18
C ASN A 20 11.14 14.65 16.50
N ALA A 21 10.27 13.76 16.01
CA ALA A 21 10.37 12.32 16.23
C ALA A 21 11.33 11.64 15.25
N THR A 22 12.47 12.27 14.94
CA THR A 22 13.45 11.83 13.91
C THR A 22 14.08 10.45 14.16
N ASN A 23 13.98 9.94 15.40
CA ASN A 23 14.44 8.61 15.78
C ASN A 23 13.35 7.53 15.74
N LEU A 24 12.14 7.87 15.29
CA LEU A 24 11.03 6.93 15.22
C LEU A 24 11.30 5.87 14.14
N GLU A 25 11.23 4.61 14.54
CA GLU A 25 11.44 3.41 13.73
C GLU A 25 10.10 2.72 13.45
N MET A 26 9.14 2.77 14.39
CA MET A 26 7.82 2.14 14.27
C MET A 26 6.71 3.13 14.66
N LEU A 27 5.68 3.22 13.82
CA LEU A 27 4.45 3.95 14.10
C LEU A 27 3.26 3.00 13.96
N ASP A 28 2.53 2.79 15.04
CA ASP A 28 1.29 2.00 15.04
C ASP A 28 0.09 2.92 15.28
N LEU A 29 -0.79 2.99 14.28
CA LEU A 29 -2.03 3.76 14.25
C LEU A 29 -3.24 2.82 14.08
N SER A 30 -3.05 1.51 14.24
CA SER A 30 -4.10 0.55 13.95
C SER A 30 -5.36 0.84 14.78
N VAL A 31 -6.53 0.67 14.18
CA VAL A 31 -7.83 0.90 14.82
C VAL A 31 -8.02 2.34 15.33
N CYS A 32 -7.31 3.33 14.77
CA CYS A 32 -7.63 4.74 14.94
C CYS A 32 -8.81 5.13 14.04
N LEU A 33 -10.03 4.75 14.45
CA LEU A 33 -11.24 4.85 13.62
C LEU A 33 -11.56 6.26 13.12
N ALA A 34 -11.28 7.29 13.94
CA ALA A 34 -11.54 8.68 13.61
C ALA A 34 -10.39 9.39 12.86
N LEU A 35 -9.23 8.75 12.68
CA LEU A 35 -8.07 9.38 12.06
C LEU A 35 -8.32 9.57 10.58
N ALA A 36 -8.40 10.82 10.14
CA ALA A 36 -8.77 11.15 8.77
C ALA A 36 -7.56 11.19 7.82
N GLU A 37 -6.41 11.68 8.31
CA GLU A 37 -5.22 11.99 7.51
C GLU A 37 -3.94 11.84 8.35
N LEU A 38 -2.81 11.58 7.67
CA LEU A 38 -1.49 11.71 8.29
C LEU A 38 -0.95 13.14 8.14
N PRO A 39 -0.23 13.68 9.12
CA PRO A 39 0.38 15.00 9.02
C PRO A 39 1.53 14.97 8.01
N SER A 40 1.72 16.08 7.28
CA SER A 40 2.80 16.18 6.28
C SER A 40 4.20 16.04 6.87
N SER A 41 4.38 16.27 8.18
CA SER A 41 5.64 16.08 8.88
C SER A 41 6.07 14.62 9.02
N ILE A 42 5.22 13.66 8.65
CA ILE A 42 5.61 12.25 8.54
C ILE A 42 6.83 12.08 7.62
N LYS A 43 7.02 12.96 6.62
CA LYS A 43 8.19 12.97 5.72
C LYS A 43 9.54 13.13 6.44
N ASN A 44 9.54 13.66 7.67
CA ASN A 44 10.74 13.88 8.48
C ASN A 44 11.16 12.62 9.28
N LEU A 45 10.35 11.56 9.24
CA LEU A 45 10.59 10.32 9.98
C LEU A 45 11.53 9.39 9.19
N HIS A 46 12.78 9.83 9.00
CA HIS A 46 13.74 9.16 8.13
C HIS A 46 14.16 7.75 8.58
N LYS A 47 13.99 7.41 9.87
CA LYS A 47 14.27 6.08 10.42
C LYS A 47 13.07 5.15 10.46
N LEU A 48 11.88 5.63 10.07
CA LEU A 48 10.64 4.87 10.14
C LEU A 48 10.73 3.70 9.16
N ASP A 49 10.74 2.48 9.69
CA ASP A 49 10.87 1.24 8.92
C ASP A 49 9.52 0.57 8.67
N VAL A 50 8.55 0.79 9.56
CA VAL A 50 7.22 0.20 9.51
C VAL A 50 6.15 1.16 10.00
N ILE A 51 5.01 1.13 9.29
CA ILE A 51 3.79 1.82 9.69
C ILE A 51 2.62 0.83 9.67
N TYR A 52 1.85 0.81 10.75
CA TYR A 52 0.58 0.09 10.84
C TYR A 52 -0.58 1.09 10.86
N MET A 53 -1.52 0.92 9.94
CA MET A 53 -2.75 1.72 9.80
C MET A 53 -3.92 0.78 9.49
N ASP A 54 -3.91 -0.43 10.04
CA ASP A 54 -5.00 -1.37 9.85
C ASP A 54 -6.27 -0.85 10.54
N LEU A 55 -7.43 -1.01 9.91
CA LEU A 55 -8.75 -0.62 10.43
C LEU A 55 -8.87 0.88 10.74
N CYS A 56 -8.14 1.75 10.03
CA CYS A 56 -8.37 3.20 10.08
C CYS A 56 -9.51 3.59 9.13
N GLU A 57 -10.76 3.46 9.59
CA GLU A 57 -11.94 3.55 8.73
C GLU A 57 -12.18 4.95 8.12
N SER A 58 -11.80 6.02 8.84
CA SER A 58 -11.91 7.41 8.35
C SER A 58 -10.72 7.86 7.51
N LEU A 59 -9.65 7.06 7.42
CA LEU A 59 -8.43 7.43 6.71
C LEU A 59 -8.70 7.47 5.21
N HIS A 60 -8.64 8.67 4.63
CA HIS A 60 -8.94 8.89 3.21
C HIS A 60 -7.78 9.53 2.46
N MET A 61 -6.81 10.09 3.18
CA MET A 61 -5.62 10.72 2.58
C MET A 61 -4.35 10.31 3.31
N ILE A 62 -3.35 9.91 2.53
CA ILE A 62 -1.95 9.86 2.93
C ILE A 62 -1.25 10.98 2.15
N PRO A 63 -0.44 11.85 2.79
CA PRO A 63 0.23 12.94 2.11
C PRO A 63 0.99 12.46 0.88
N THR A 64 0.96 13.25 -0.18
CA THR A 64 1.75 12.98 -1.38
C THR A 64 3.21 13.37 -1.15
N ASN A 65 4.11 12.84 -1.98
CA ASN A 65 5.54 13.18 -1.99
C ASN A 65 6.30 12.87 -0.67
N ILE A 66 5.85 11.89 0.10
CA ILE A 66 6.57 11.43 1.28
C ILE A 66 7.72 10.53 0.83
N ASN A 67 8.97 10.95 1.08
CA ASN A 67 10.14 10.09 0.91
C ASN A 67 10.67 9.58 2.26
N LEU A 68 10.07 8.51 2.76
CA LEU A 68 10.53 7.81 3.97
C LEU A 68 11.72 6.91 3.66
N ALA A 69 12.93 7.44 3.83
CA ALA A 69 14.18 6.80 3.43
C ALA A 69 14.46 5.40 4.03
N SER A 70 13.76 5.00 5.10
CA SER A 70 13.91 3.68 5.73
C SER A 70 12.67 2.80 5.65
N LEU A 71 11.54 3.31 5.14
CA LEU A 71 10.27 2.58 5.20
C LEU A 71 10.33 1.34 4.31
N GLU A 72 10.21 0.16 4.92
CA GLU A 72 10.24 -1.11 4.22
C GLU A 72 8.86 -1.77 4.14
N THR A 73 7.98 -1.52 5.12
CA THR A 73 6.66 -2.19 5.18
C THR A 73 5.56 -1.23 5.61
N MET A 74 4.40 -1.31 4.95
CA MET A 74 3.21 -0.54 5.31
C MET A 74 1.96 -1.44 5.30
N TYR A 75 1.18 -1.37 6.38
CA TYR A 75 -0.08 -2.09 6.55
C TYR A 75 -1.28 -1.12 6.58
N MET A 76 -2.25 -1.33 5.70
CA MET A 76 -3.48 -0.52 5.56
C MET A 76 -4.67 -1.43 5.25
N THR A 77 -4.86 -2.47 6.07
CA THR A 77 -5.96 -3.41 5.93
C THR A 77 -7.25 -2.82 6.46
N GLY A 78 -8.30 -2.72 5.65
CA GLY A 78 -9.61 -2.24 6.10
C GLY A 78 -9.69 -0.72 6.24
N CYS A 79 -9.13 0.01 5.27
CA CYS A 79 -9.26 1.47 5.14
C CYS A 79 -10.15 1.79 3.92
N PRO A 80 -11.48 1.65 4.01
CA PRO A 80 -12.39 1.74 2.86
C PRO A 80 -12.48 3.14 2.25
N GLN A 81 -12.16 4.20 3.00
CA GLN A 81 -12.16 5.58 2.49
C GLN A 81 -10.86 5.96 1.77
N LEU A 82 -9.81 5.14 1.87
CA LEU A 82 -8.55 5.34 1.16
C LEU A 82 -8.71 4.95 -0.30
N LYS A 83 -9.06 5.93 -1.15
CA LYS A 83 -9.31 5.74 -2.58
C LYS A 83 -8.08 5.93 -3.45
N THR A 84 -7.12 6.71 -2.96
CA THR A 84 -5.86 6.97 -3.66
C THR A 84 -4.80 5.98 -3.23
N PHE A 85 -4.03 5.50 -4.21
CA PHE A 85 -2.83 4.74 -3.91
C PHE A 85 -1.80 5.67 -3.24
N PRO A 86 -1.14 5.25 -2.14
CA PRO A 86 -0.19 6.13 -1.46
C PRO A 86 1.02 6.45 -2.35
N ALA A 87 1.62 7.62 -2.16
CA ALA A 87 2.93 7.91 -2.75
C ALA A 87 4.03 7.30 -1.85
N PHE A 88 4.86 6.42 -2.40
CA PHE A 88 5.84 5.66 -1.60
C PHE A 88 7.27 6.14 -1.77
N SER A 89 8.08 5.86 -0.76
CA SER A 89 9.53 5.87 -0.89
C SER A 89 10.00 4.71 -1.76
N THR A 90 11.07 4.93 -2.52
CA THR A 90 11.76 3.91 -3.33
C THR A 90 12.30 2.73 -2.50
N LYS A 91 12.26 2.82 -1.17
CA LYS A 91 12.78 1.80 -0.26
C LYS A 91 11.76 0.74 0.17
N ILE A 92 10.47 0.96 -0.08
CA ILE A 92 9.40 0.04 0.31
C ILE A 92 9.59 -1.34 -0.32
N LYS A 93 9.38 -2.39 0.49
CA LYS A 93 9.46 -3.80 0.08
C LYS A 93 8.11 -4.49 0.08
N ARG A 94 7.22 -4.12 1.01
CA ARG A 94 5.94 -4.81 1.22
C ARG A 94 4.83 -3.80 1.47
N LEU A 95 3.75 -3.96 0.73
CA LEU A 95 2.60 -3.09 0.79
C LEU A 95 1.31 -3.91 0.91
N TYR A 96 0.54 -3.64 1.96
CA TYR A 96 -0.74 -4.28 2.21
C TYR A 96 -1.85 -3.22 2.18
N LEU A 97 -2.62 -3.23 1.09
CA LEU A 97 -3.77 -2.35 0.81
C LEU A 97 -5.05 -3.19 0.73
N VAL A 98 -5.22 -4.12 1.69
CA VAL A 98 -6.30 -5.10 1.73
C VAL A 98 -7.62 -4.45 2.16
N ARG A 99 -8.74 -4.75 1.50
CA ARG A 99 -10.05 -4.15 1.81
C ARG A 99 -10.00 -2.61 1.86
N THR A 100 -9.33 -1.98 0.88
CA THR A 100 -9.28 -0.52 0.74
C THR A 100 -10.18 -0.02 -0.38
N GLY A 101 -10.39 1.29 -0.43
CA GLY A 101 -11.13 1.96 -1.49
C GLY A 101 -10.32 2.22 -2.76
N VAL A 102 -9.07 1.77 -2.82
CA VAL A 102 -8.11 2.10 -3.89
C VAL A 102 -8.68 1.77 -5.27
N GLU A 103 -8.64 2.76 -6.16
CA GLU A 103 -9.25 2.69 -7.49
C GLU A 103 -8.24 2.33 -8.59
N GLU A 104 -6.97 2.71 -8.40
CA GLU A 104 -5.90 2.51 -9.39
C GLU A 104 -4.54 2.30 -8.72
N VAL A 105 -3.61 1.67 -9.44
CA VAL A 105 -2.18 1.64 -9.09
C VAL A 105 -1.45 2.65 -10.00
N PRO A 106 -0.78 3.67 -9.45
CA PRO A 106 -0.24 4.77 -10.23
C PRO A 106 1.02 4.33 -11.00
N ALA A 107 1.28 4.98 -12.14
CA ALA A 107 2.48 4.72 -12.94
C ALA A 107 3.80 4.88 -12.16
N SER A 108 3.81 5.71 -11.11
CA SER A 108 4.96 5.90 -10.23
C SER A 108 5.40 4.62 -9.52
N ILE A 109 4.54 3.61 -9.37
CA ILE A 109 4.87 2.29 -8.79
C ILE A 109 6.08 1.65 -9.50
N THR A 110 6.25 1.92 -10.79
CA THR A 110 7.35 1.37 -11.62
C THR A 110 8.74 1.79 -11.11
N HIS A 111 8.83 2.89 -10.37
CA HIS A 111 10.07 3.38 -9.75
C HIS A 111 10.40 2.70 -8.41
N CYS A 112 9.49 1.90 -7.87
CA CYS A 112 9.69 1.19 -6.60
C CYS A 112 10.52 -0.09 -6.81
N SER A 113 11.80 0.07 -7.12
CA SER A 113 12.73 -1.02 -7.50
C SER A 113 13.04 -2.05 -6.39
N ARG A 114 12.55 -1.82 -5.17
CA ARG A 114 12.67 -2.76 -4.03
C ARG A 114 11.33 -3.39 -3.65
N LEU A 115 10.22 -3.01 -4.29
CA LEU A 115 8.90 -3.50 -3.92
C LEU A 115 8.75 -4.96 -4.37
N LEU A 116 8.69 -5.86 -3.39
CA LEU A 116 8.65 -7.32 -3.59
C LEU A 116 7.22 -7.85 -3.51
N LYS A 117 6.37 -7.22 -2.69
CA LYS A 117 4.99 -7.67 -2.47
C LYS A 117 4.00 -6.52 -2.48
N ILE A 118 2.92 -6.73 -3.23
CA ILE A 118 1.70 -5.91 -3.20
C ILE A 118 0.53 -6.84 -2.90
N ASP A 119 -0.21 -6.54 -1.84
CA ASP A 119 -1.47 -7.20 -1.50
C ASP A 119 -2.60 -6.19 -1.58
N LEU A 120 -3.46 -6.34 -2.59
CA LEU A 120 -4.64 -5.53 -2.86
C LEU A 120 -5.91 -6.37 -2.68
N SER A 121 -5.81 -7.52 -2.00
CA SER A 121 -6.93 -8.45 -1.88
C SER A 121 -8.16 -7.77 -1.26
N SER A 122 -9.33 -8.14 -1.77
CA SER A 122 -10.63 -7.56 -1.35
C SER A 122 -10.82 -6.05 -1.58
N SER A 123 -9.93 -5.38 -2.32
CA SER A 123 -10.09 -3.97 -2.72
C SER A 123 -10.92 -3.88 -4.00
N ARG A 124 -12.24 -3.78 -3.84
CA ARG A 124 -13.23 -3.95 -4.92
C ARG A 124 -13.42 -2.73 -5.83
N ASN A 125 -12.75 -1.61 -5.57
CA ASN A 125 -12.84 -0.46 -6.47
C ASN A 125 -11.78 -0.51 -7.59
N LEU A 126 -10.75 -1.34 -7.43
CA LEU A 126 -9.69 -1.54 -8.41
C LEU A 126 -10.21 -2.34 -9.62
N LYS A 127 -10.26 -1.69 -10.78
CA LYS A 127 -10.81 -2.29 -12.03
C LYS A 127 -9.74 -2.79 -12.99
N SER A 128 -8.56 -2.17 -13.00
CA SER A 128 -7.47 -2.55 -13.89
C SER A 128 -6.10 -2.42 -13.23
N ILE A 129 -5.15 -3.21 -13.73
CA ILE A 129 -3.71 -3.08 -13.43
C ILE A 129 -2.99 -2.81 -14.74
N THR A 130 -2.34 -1.64 -14.84
CA THR A 130 -1.57 -1.22 -16.01
C THR A 130 -0.09 -0.96 -15.70
N HIS A 131 0.28 -0.94 -14.41
CA HIS A 131 1.63 -0.64 -13.94
C HIS A 131 2.00 -1.54 -12.78
N LEU A 132 3.19 -2.13 -12.84
CA LEU A 132 3.79 -2.93 -11.78
C LEU A 132 5.32 -2.70 -11.76
N PRO A 133 5.99 -2.79 -10.61
CA PRO A 133 7.44 -2.69 -10.55
C PRO A 133 8.11 -4.00 -11.01
N SER A 134 9.24 -3.89 -11.72
CA SER A 134 10.01 -5.06 -12.20
C SER A 134 10.59 -5.93 -11.08
N SER A 135 10.64 -5.42 -9.85
CA SER A 135 11.11 -6.16 -8.66
C SER A 135 10.06 -7.07 -8.03
N LEU A 136 8.79 -6.98 -8.45
CA LEU A 136 7.67 -7.64 -7.80
C LEU A 136 7.80 -9.16 -7.86
N GLN A 137 7.60 -9.81 -6.71
CA GLN A 137 7.60 -11.27 -6.54
C GLN A 137 6.20 -11.79 -6.27
N THR A 138 5.45 -11.06 -5.44
CA THR A 138 4.08 -11.44 -5.05
C THR A 138 3.09 -10.35 -5.37
N LEU A 139 2.05 -10.71 -6.12
CA LEU A 139 0.87 -9.89 -6.36
C LEU A 139 -0.39 -10.64 -5.91
N ASP A 140 -1.09 -10.12 -4.91
CA ASP A 140 -2.40 -10.65 -4.50
C ASP A 140 -3.51 -9.67 -4.87
N LEU A 141 -4.37 -10.08 -5.80
CA LEU A 141 -5.58 -9.38 -6.23
C LEU A 141 -6.84 -10.18 -5.88
N SER A 142 -6.73 -11.18 -5.00
CA SER A 142 -7.84 -12.08 -4.67
C SER A 142 -9.05 -11.32 -4.18
N SER A 143 -10.25 -11.74 -4.59
CA SER A 143 -11.53 -11.13 -4.19
C SER A 143 -11.67 -9.63 -4.56
N THR A 144 -10.90 -9.15 -5.54
CA THR A 144 -11.11 -7.84 -6.17
C THR A 144 -12.16 -7.93 -7.28
N ASP A 145 -12.63 -6.77 -7.73
CA ASP A 145 -13.52 -6.62 -8.88
C ASP A 145 -12.72 -6.32 -10.17
N ILE A 146 -11.43 -6.69 -10.19
CA ILE A 146 -10.54 -6.49 -11.33
C ILE A 146 -11.15 -7.08 -12.60
N GLU A 147 -11.19 -6.27 -13.66
CA GLU A 147 -11.71 -6.66 -14.97
C GLU A 147 -10.59 -7.08 -15.92
N MET A 148 -9.42 -6.45 -15.78
CA MET A 148 -8.29 -6.58 -16.71
C MET A 148 -6.95 -6.34 -16.02
N ILE A 149 -5.94 -7.13 -16.43
CA ILE A 149 -4.53 -6.90 -16.13
C ILE A 149 -3.85 -6.73 -17.48
N ALA A 150 -3.12 -5.64 -17.69
CA ALA A 150 -2.48 -5.36 -18.98
C ALA A 150 -1.24 -6.25 -19.18
N ASP A 151 -1.14 -6.93 -20.32
CA ASP A 151 0.02 -7.77 -20.66
C ASP A 151 1.34 -7.00 -20.54
N SER A 152 1.34 -5.72 -20.96
CA SER A 152 2.50 -4.83 -20.96
C SER A 152 3.14 -4.62 -19.58
N CYS A 153 2.42 -4.85 -18.48
CA CYS A 153 2.96 -4.65 -17.13
C CYS A 153 3.35 -5.94 -16.42
N ILE A 154 2.88 -7.10 -16.89
CA ILE A 154 3.03 -8.38 -16.17
C ILE A 154 3.89 -9.39 -16.92
N LYS A 155 3.79 -9.48 -18.25
CA LYS A 155 4.44 -10.54 -19.04
C LYS A 155 5.98 -10.58 -18.92
N ASP A 156 6.59 -9.42 -18.68
CA ASP A 156 8.04 -9.28 -18.61
C ASP A 156 8.59 -9.31 -17.16
N LEU A 157 7.74 -9.57 -16.16
CA LEU A 157 8.14 -9.59 -14.74
C LEU A 157 8.91 -10.87 -14.39
N GLN A 158 10.22 -10.87 -14.63
CA GLN A 158 11.14 -12.00 -14.40
C GLN A 158 11.23 -12.52 -12.96
N ARG A 159 10.68 -11.79 -12.00
CA ARG A 159 10.75 -12.12 -10.57
C ARG A 159 9.40 -12.52 -9.98
N LEU A 160 8.31 -12.37 -10.72
CA LEU A 160 6.98 -12.66 -10.23
C LEU A 160 6.81 -14.17 -10.14
N ASP A 161 6.75 -14.71 -8.92
CA ASP A 161 6.64 -16.14 -8.64
C ASP A 161 5.32 -16.50 -7.94
N HIS A 162 4.57 -15.50 -7.46
CA HIS A 162 3.26 -15.69 -6.84
C HIS A 162 2.24 -14.67 -7.36
N LEU A 163 1.26 -15.14 -8.13
CA LEU A 163 0.11 -14.37 -8.58
C LEU A 163 -1.19 -14.98 -8.04
N ARG A 164 -1.95 -14.23 -7.24
CA ARG A 164 -3.21 -14.69 -6.65
C ARG A 164 -4.39 -13.92 -7.23
N LEU A 165 -5.26 -14.63 -7.95
CA LEU A 165 -6.48 -14.11 -8.60
C LEU A 165 -7.75 -14.84 -8.14
N CYS A 166 -7.72 -15.47 -6.96
CA CYS A 166 -8.86 -16.28 -6.53
C CYS A 166 -10.06 -15.38 -6.19
N ARG A 167 -11.26 -15.81 -6.60
CA ARG A 167 -12.52 -15.05 -6.38
C ARG A 167 -12.58 -13.67 -7.08
N CYS A 168 -11.79 -13.42 -8.13
CA CYS A 168 -11.92 -12.23 -8.99
C CYS A 168 -13.11 -12.39 -9.96
N ARG A 169 -14.31 -12.03 -9.52
CA ARG A 169 -15.57 -12.39 -10.21
C ARG A 169 -15.80 -11.65 -11.54
N LYS A 170 -15.12 -10.53 -11.76
CA LYS A 170 -15.25 -9.70 -12.98
C LYS A 170 -14.10 -9.88 -13.98
N LEU A 171 -13.09 -10.68 -13.64
CA LEU A 171 -11.94 -10.91 -14.49
C LEU A 171 -12.35 -11.72 -15.72
N LYS A 172 -12.22 -11.13 -16.91
CA LYS A 172 -12.72 -11.73 -18.17
C LYS A 172 -11.73 -12.70 -18.79
N SER A 173 -10.44 -12.41 -18.70
CA SER A 173 -9.36 -13.20 -19.25
C SER A 173 -8.10 -13.02 -18.41
N LEU A 174 -7.19 -13.98 -18.52
CA LEU A 174 -5.85 -13.87 -17.95
C LEU A 174 -4.93 -13.09 -18.90
N PRO A 175 -3.97 -12.31 -18.37
CA PRO A 175 -2.91 -11.73 -19.19
C PRO A 175 -1.88 -12.80 -19.61
N GLU A 176 -1.01 -12.45 -20.55
CA GLU A 176 0.22 -13.22 -20.81
C GLU A 176 1.10 -13.23 -19.55
N LEU A 177 1.33 -14.43 -18.99
CA LEU A 177 2.05 -14.58 -17.73
C LEU A 177 3.56 -14.66 -17.96
N PRO A 178 4.39 -14.07 -17.07
CA PRO A 178 5.84 -14.21 -17.13
C PRO A 178 6.27 -15.66 -16.89
N ALA A 179 7.41 -16.04 -17.46
CA ALA A 179 7.96 -17.39 -17.35
C ALA A 179 8.40 -17.80 -15.93
N SER A 180 8.41 -16.86 -14.98
CA SER A 180 8.77 -17.11 -13.58
C SER A 180 7.64 -17.67 -12.72
N LEU A 181 6.40 -17.71 -13.22
CA LEU A 181 5.20 -18.22 -12.53
C LEU A 181 4.99 -19.73 -12.69
#